data_AF-A0A962QZ07-F1
#
_entry.id   AF-A0A962QZ07-F1
#
_cell.length_a   1.000
_cell.length_b   1.000
_cell.length_c   1.000
_cell.angle_alpha   90.00
_cell.angle_beta   90.00
_cell.angle_gamma   90.00
#
_symmetry.space_group_name_H-M   'P 1'
#
loop_
_entity.id
_entity.type
_entity.pdbx_description
1 polymer ?
#
loop_
_entity_poly.entity_id
_entity_poly.type
_entity_poly.pdbx_seq_one_letter_code
_entity_poly.pdbx_strand_id
1 'polypeptide(L)' 'GALLRDLDRLISEETGLPVIVAEDPLTCVARGGGMAMERMDRRTIDLLSTE' A
#
# COMPACT_ATOMS: atom_id res chain seq x y z
N GLY A 1 4.14 -13.13 -1.78
CA GLY A 1 4.63 -12.61 -3.06
C GLY A 1 6.01 -12.00 -2.89
N ALA A 2 6.08 -10.75 -2.40
CA ALA A 2 7.34 -10.01 -2.25
C ALA A 2 8.42 -10.68 -1.37
N LEU A 3 8.05 -11.58 -0.46
CA LEU A 3 8.97 -12.33 0.41
C LEU A 3 9.59 -13.58 -0.25
N LEU A 4 9.35 -13.79 -1.54
CA LEU A 4 10.08 -14.83 -2.28
C LEU A 4 11.56 -14.47 -2.27
N ARG A 5 12.40 -15.46 -1.97
CA ARG A 5 13.85 -15.28 -1.82
C ARG A 5 14.43 -14.63 -3.07
N ASP A 6 15.17 -13.54 -2.86
CA ASP A 6 15.90 -12.77 -3.87
C ASP A 6 15.04 -12.17 -5.01
N LEU A 7 13.71 -12.09 -4.84
CA LEU A 7 12.83 -11.55 -5.89
C LEU A 7 13.08 -10.06 -6.15
N ASP A 8 13.30 -9.28 -5.10
CA ASP A 8 13.65 -7.87 -5.15
C ASP A 8 14.98 -7.63 -5.89
N ARG A 9 15.99 -8.45 -5.58
CA ARG A 9 17.29 -8.42 -6.26
C ARG A 9 17.14 -8.72 -7.76
N LEU A 10 16.41 -9.78 -8.12
CA LEU A 10 16.19 -10.14 -9.53
C LEU A 10 15.52 -9.00 -10.30
N ILE A 11 14.46 -8.41 -9.77
CA ILE A 11 13.77 -7.30 -10.44
C ILE A 11 14.72 -6.08 -10.57
N SER A 12 15.54 -5.81 -9.56
CA SER A 12 16.50 -4.70 -9.61
C SER A 12 17.57 -4.91 -10.68
N GLU A 13 18.09 -6.12 -10.82
CA GLU A 13 19.09 -6.49 -11.83
C GLU A 13 18.52 -6.35 -13.26
N GLU A 14 17.31 -6.85 -13.50
CA GLU A 14 16.70 -6.84 -14.84
C GLU A 14 16.23 -5.44 -15.27
N THR A 15 15.78 -4.62 -14.32
CA THR A 15 15.24 -3.28 -14.63
C THR A 15 16.28 -2.17 -14.53
N GLY A 16 17.38 -2.39 -13.81
CA GLY A 16 18.34 -1.36 -13.43
C GLY A 16 17.76 -0.30 -12.49
N LEU A 17 16.59 -0.55 -11.89
CA LEU A 17 15.91 0.37 -10.99
C LEU A 17 16.03 -0.09 -9.52
N PRO A 18 15.98 0.84 -8.55
CA PRO A 18 15.88 0.49 -7.14
C PRO A 18 14.57 -0.26 -6.86
N VAL A 19 14.67 -1.41 -6.18
CA VAL A 19 13.52 -2.20 -5.74
C VAL A 19 13.56 -2.27 -4.22
N ILE A 20 12.42 -1.95 -3.58
CA ILE A 20 12.31 -1.87 -2.13
C ILE A 20 11.10 -2.70 -1.71
N VAL A 21 11.33 -3.65 -0.79
CA VAL A 21 10.24 -4.41 -0.17
C VAL A 21 9.59 -3.56 0.92
N ALA A 22 8.27 -3.52 0.95
CA ALA A 22 7.53 -2.84 2.00
C ALA A 22 7.86 -3.41 3.39
N GLU A 23 7.78 -2.59 4.43
CA GLU A 23 8.06 -3.00 5.83
C GLU A 23 7.18 -4.16 6.29
N ASP A 24 5.86 -4.10 5.99
CA ASP A 24 4.89 -5.16 6.31
C ASP A 24 4.16 -5.68 5.05
N PRO A 25 4.84 -6.43 4.17
CA PRO A 25 4.32 -6.75 2.84
C PRO A 25 3.10 -7.69 2.87
N LEU A 26 2.88 -8.38 3.99
CA LEU A 26 1.73 -9.28 4.18
C LEU A 26 0.44 -8.55 4.53
N THR A 27 0.52 -7.34 5.12
CA THR A 27 -0.66 -6.60 5.58
C THR A 27 -0.95 -5.34 4.77
N CYS A 28 -0.08 -4.97 3.82
CA CYS A 28 -0.22 -3.77 2.97
C CYS A 28 -1.63 -3.58 2.40
N VAL A 29 -2.27 -4.65 1.90
CA VAL A 29 -3.60 -4.57 1.29
C VAL A 29 -4.67 -4.27 2.33
N ALA A 30 -4.70 -5.01 3.44
CA ALA A 30 -5.68 -4.82 4.51
C ALA A 30 -5.54 -3.41 5.13
N ARG A 31 -4.31 -2.98 5.40
CA ARG A 31 -4.02 -1.63 5.93
C ARG A 31 -4.43 -0.54 4.95
N GLY A 32 -4.07 -0.68 3.67
CA GLY A 32 -4.46 0.25 2.61
C GLY A 32 -5.97 0.36 2.47
N GLY A 33 -6.67 -0.77 2.52
CA GLY A 33 -8.13 -0.85 2.52
C GLY A 33 -8.75 -0.11 3.70
N GLY A 34 -8.30 -0.40 4.92
CA GLY A 34 -8.78 0.30 6.14
C GLY A 34 -8.59 1.81 6.06
N MET A 35 -7.40 2.25 5.64
CA MET A 35 -7.08 3.66 5.42
C MET A 35 -7.93 4.33 4.33
N ALA A 36 -8.32 3.60 3.29
CA ALA A 36 -9.22 4.11 2.26
C ALA A 36 -10.64 4.25 2.79
N MET A 37 -11.14 3.25 3.54
CA MET A 37 -12.45 3.30 4.18
C MET A 37 -12.57 4.48 5.16
N GLU A 38 -11.58 4.69 6.02
CA GLU A 38 -11.59 5.80 6.96
C GLU A 38 -11.63 7.16 6.25
N ARG A 39 -10.92 7.31 5.13
CA ARG A 39 -10.97 8.53 4.30
C ARG A 39 -12.29 8.72 3.58
N MET A 40 -13.04 7.65 3.30
CA MET A 40 -14.38 7.75 2.71
C MET A 40 -15.39 8.15 3.78
N ASP A 41 -15.33 7.53 4.96
CA ASP A 41 -16.20 7.86 6.09
C ASP A 41 -16.03 9.33 6.53
N ARG A 42 -14.79 9.80 6.66
CA ARG A 42 -14.50 11.21 6.95
C ARG A 42 -15.07 12.17 5.90
N ARG A 43 -14.96 11.81 4.62
CA ARG A 43 -15.54 12.62 3.52
C ARG A 43 -17.07 12.65 3.59
N THR A 44 -17.71 11.56 3.98
CA THR A 44 -19.16 11.53 4.22
C THR A 44 -19.56 12.47 5.35
N ILE A 45 -18.80 12.47 6.45
CA ILE A 45 -19.04 13.39 7.59
C ILE A 45 -18.84 14.86 7.16
N ASP A 46 -17.78 15.17 6.42
CA ASP A 46 -17.51 16.53 5.95
C ASP A 46 -18.62 17.06 5.02
N LEU A 47 -19.19 16.19 4.16
CA LEU A 47 -20.32 16.54 3.30
C LEU A 47 -21.59 16.87 4.10
N LEU A 48 -21.88 16.12 5.17
CA LEU A 48 -23.01 16.37 6.06
C LEU A 48 -22.83 17.62 6.92
N SER A 49 -21.58 18.04 7.14
CA SER A 49 -21.23 19.22 7.96
C SER A 49 -21.29 20.54 7.18
N THR A 50 -21.52 20.48 5.87
CA THR A 50 -21.59 21.65 4.98
C THR A 50 -23.04 22.12 4.74
N GLU A 51 -24.03 21.54 5.43
CA GLU A 51 -25.43 22.03 5.48
C GLU A 51 -25.75 22.77 6.78
#